data_AF-A0A3P7I9S3-F1
#
_entry.id   AF-A0A3P7I9S3-F1
#
_cell.length_a   1.000
_cell.length_b   1.000
_cell.length_c   1.000
_cell.angle_alpha   90.00
_cell.angle_beta   90.00
_cell.angle_gamma   90.00
#
_symmetry.space_group_name_H-M   'P 1'
#
loop_
_entity.id
_entity.type
_entity.pdbx_description
1 polymer ?
#
loop_
_entity_poly.entity_id
_entity_poly.type
_entity_poly.pdbx_seq_one_letter_code
_entity_poly.pdbx_strand_id
1 'polypeptide(L)'
;MTSWFIQGTNCNRAIDGDIVAVQLLPENQWTLPEKKVCLRDVEDMELDSADFDAEEETDEEVPKAKRAKLTLIPTAKVVGIMKRNWRPYCGILMRSQLKSARRHLFCPSDRLIPRIRIETEQADILESQRIVVSIDQWPRDSKYPLGHYVRALGKIGDQEIENEVLLLEHDIPHAPFSDAVLECLPGENWKPDLQPPRVDLRHLTICSVDPLGCTDIDDALHCR
;
A
#
# COMPACT_ATOMS: atom_id res chain seq x y z
N MET A 1 12.92 -13.27 -17.07
CA MET A 1 11.60 -12.63 -17.06
C MET A 1 11.67 -11.40 -17.94
N THR A 2 10.78 -11.26 -18.91
CA THR A 2 10.70 -10.06 -19.75
C THR A 2 9.91 -9.01 -18.97
N SER A 3 10.53 -7.90 -18.57
CA SER A 3 9.84 -6.77 -17.94
C SER A 3 9.48 -5.74 -19.01
N TRP A 4 8.24 -5.24 -18.97
CA TRP A 4 7.77 -4.16 -19.83
C TRP A 4 7.49 -2.94 -18.98
N PHE A 5 7.77 -1.77 -19.54
CA PHE A 5 7.57 -0.49 -18.88
C PHE A 5 6.21 0.09 -19.26
N ILE A 6 5.49 0.64 -18.28
CA ILE A 6 4.20 1.29 -18.48
C ILE A 6 4.23 2.58 -17.67
N GLN A 7 3.84 3.70 -18.29
CA GLN A 7 3.87 5.01 -17.65
C GLN A 7 2.71 5.90 -18.08
N GLY A 8 2.37 6.85 -17.21
CA GLY A 8 1.37 7.88 -17.47
C GLY A 8 -0.02 7.32 -17.83
N THR A 9 -0.61 7.87 -18.88
CA THR A 9 -1.97 7.48 -19.34
C THR A 9 -2.06 6.04 -19.84
N ASN A 10 -0.92 5.39 -20.14
CA ASN A 10 -0.88 3.99 -20.57
C ASN A 10 -1.24 2.99 -19.46
N CYS A 11 -1.31 3.42 -18.19
CA CYS A 11 -1.74 2.58 -17.07
C CYS A 11 -3.25 2.22 -17.13
N ASN A 12 -4.07 2.99 -17.87
CA ASN A 12 -5.50 2.72 -18.10
C ASN A 12 -6.28 2.27 -16.85
N ARG A 13 -6.22 3.08 -15.78
CA ARG A 13 -6.93 2.84 -14.50
C ARG A 13 -6.53 1.53 -13.80
N ALA A 14 -5.35 0.99 -14.07
CA ALA A 14 -4.75 -0.09 -13.28
C ALA A 14 -4.18 0.45 -11.96
N ILE A 15 -4.19 -0.40 -10.94
CA ILE A 15 -3.59 -0.14 -9.62
C ILE A 15 -2.51 -1.19 -9.38
N ASP A 16 -1.56 -0.89 -8.49
CA ASP A 16 -0.54 -1.85 -8.08
C ASP A 16 -1.13 -3.21 -7.65
N GLY A 17 -0.49 -4.28 -8.10
CA GLY A 17 -0.94 -5.66 -7.90
C GLY A 17 -2.10 -6.13 -8.80
N ASP A 18 -2.72 -5.27 -9.63
CA ASP A 18 -3.72 -5.72 -10.60
C ASP A 18 -3.11 -6.69 -11.64
N ILE A 19 -3.89 -7.69 -12.06
CA ILE A 19 -3.54 -8.54 -13.20
C ILE A 19 -4.10 -7.89 -14.47
N VAL A 20 -3.21 -7.46 -15.35
CA VAL A 20 -3.56 -6.65 -16.53
C VAL A 20 -3.25 -7.35 -17.85
N ALA A 21 -4.08 -7.07 -18.86
CA ALA A 21 -3.80 -7.37 -20.25
C ALA A 21 -3.13 -6.16 -20.90
N VAL A 22 -1.99 -6.39 -21.56
CA VAL A 22 -1.12 -5.33 -22.09
C VAL A 22 -0.87 -5.51 -23.57
N GLN A 23 -0.77 -4.40 -24.30
CA GLN A 23 -0.37 -4.34 -25.69
C GLN A 23 0.99 -3.65 -25.79
N LEU A 24 1.97 -4.33 -26.39
CA LEU A 24 3.30 -3.76 -26.64
C LEU A 24 3.19 -2.61 -27.65
N LEU A 25 3.84 -1.49 -27.35
CA LEU A 25 3.94 -0.36 -28.27
C LEU A 25 5.03 -0.62 -29.33
N PRO A 26 4.95 0.02 -30.51
CA PRO A 26 5.99 -0.12 -31.52
C PRO A 26 7.34 0.43 -30.99
N GLU A 27 8.46 -0.08 -31.50
CA GLU A 27 9.82 0.21 -30.98
C GLU A 27 10.17 1.70 -30.96
N ASN A 28 9.58 2.49 -31.85
CA ASN A 28 9.76 3.94 -31.90
C ASN A 28 9.14 4.70 -30.71
N GLN A 29 8.24 4.05 -29.96
CA GLN A 29 7.59 4.57 -28.76
C GLN A 29 8.15 3.95 -27.48
N TRP A 30 9.22 3.16 -27.57
CA TRP A 30 9.89 2.66 -26.39
C TRP A 30 10.57 3.79 -25.64
N THR A 31 10.50 3.71 -24.32
CA THR A 31 10.92 4.79 -23.42
C THR A 31 12.00 4.29 -22.48
N LEU A 32 12.63 5.26 -21.81
CA LEU A 32 13.62 5.01 -20.76
C LEU A 32 12.97 5.38 -19.43
N PRO A 33 13.25 4.62 -18.35
CA PRO A 33 12.80 5.01 -17.03
C PRO A 33 13.34 6.39 -16.69
N GLU A 34 12.44 7.31 -16.34
CA GLU A 34 12.84 8.62 -15.85
C GLU A 34 13.51 8.47 -14.49
N LYS A 35 14.63 9.18 -14.28
CA LYS A 35 15.27 9.29 -12.96
C LYS A 35 14.66 10.41 -12.11
N LYS A 36 13.41 10.78 -12.39
CA LYS A 36 12.66 11.80 -11.66
C LYS A 36 11.77 11.10 -10.65
N VAL A 37 11.96 11.42 -9.36
CA VAL A 37 11.00 11.05 -8.32
C VAL A 37 9.99 12.18 -8.26
N CYS A 38 8.81 11.99 -8.85
CA CYS A 38 7.71 12.93 -8.64
C CYS A 38 7.09 12.66 -7.28
N LEU A 39 7.12 13.68 -6.42
CA LEU A 39 6.41 13.66 -5.15
C LEU A 39 4.95 14.03 -5.43
N ARG A 40 4.00 13.28 -4.86
CA ARG A 40 2.55 13.49 -5.03
C ARG A 40 2.10 14.94 -4.80
N ASP A 41 2.73 15.63 -3.86
CA ASP A 41 2.35 16.99 -3.48
C ASP A 41 2.83 18.03 -4.52
N VAL A 42 3.85 17.68 -5.33
CA VAL A 42 4.37 18.53 -6.41
C VAL A 42 3.52 18.38 -7.67
N GLU A 43 3.10 17.15 -8.02
CA GLU A 43 2.20 16.90 -9.16
C GLU A 43 0.89 17.69 -9.02
N ASP A 44 0.36 17.79 -7.81
CA ASP A 44 -0.86 18.52 -7.53
C ASP A 44 -0.73 20.04 -7.60
N MET A 45 0.40 20.60 -7.17
CA MET A 45 0.64 22.04 -7.34
C MET A 45 0.76 22.40 -8.83
N GLU A 46 1.40 21.53 -9.62
CA GLU A 46 1.48 21.69 -11.08
C GLU A 46 0.08 21.59 -11.74
N LEU A 47 -0.78 20.69 -11.25
CA LEU A 47 -2.14 20.50 -11.76
C LEU A 47 -3.11 21.63 -11.35
N ASP A 48 -3.06 22.12 -10.11
CA ASP A 48 -3.86 23.28 -9.67
C ASP A 48 -3.43 24.56 -10.40
N SER A 49 -2.15 24.69 -10.78
CA SER A 49 -1.68 25.78 -11.64
C SER A 49 -2.12 25.64 -13.11
N ALA A 50 -2.25 24.42 -13.62
CA ALA A 50 -2.68 24.17 -15.01
C ALA A 50 -4.17 24.46 -15.25
N ASP A 51 -5.00 24.50 -14.20
CA ASP A 51 -6.39 24.98 -14.28
C ASP A 51 -6.49 26.53 -14.30
N PHE A 52 -5.37 27.25 -14.04
CA PHE A 52 -5.31 28.72 -14.06
C PHE A 52 -4.45 29.33 -15.17
N ASP A 53 -3.46 28.60 -15.69
CA ASP A 53 -2.65 29.05 -16.82
C ASP A 53 -2.74 28.06 -17.98
N ALA A 54 -3.49 28.47 -19.00
CA ALA A 54 -3.31 27.94 -20.34
C ALA A 54 -1.94 28.40 -20.86
N GLU A 55 -1.13 27.43 -21.31
CA GLU A 55 0.11 27.58 -22.09
C GLU A 55 1.37 27.96 -21.31
N GLU A 56 2.20 26.96 -21.00
CA GLU A 56 3.62 26.87 -21.45
C GLU A 56 4.25 25.57 -20.92
N GLU A 57 4.06 24.45 -21.64
CA GLU A 57 4.97 23.30 -21.51
C GLU A 57 6.29 23.69 -22.21
N THR A 58 7.28 24.15 -21.44
CA THR A 58 8.66 24.21 -21.90
C THR A 58 9.20 22.79 -22.00
N ASP A 59 9.07 22.23 -23.20
CA ASP A 59 9.66 20.95 -23.60
C ASP A 59 11.19 21.09 -23.56
N GLU A 60 11.82 20.76 -22.42
CA GLU A 60 13.28 20.60 -22.35
C GLU A 60 13.68 19.36 -23.16
N GLU A 61 13.77 19.52 -24.48
CA GLU A 61 14.29 18.52 -25.40
C GLU A 61 15.72 18.13 -24.99
N VAL A 62 15.85 17.00 -24.30
CA VAL A 62 17.15 16.37 -24.09
C VAL A 62 17.74 16.04 -25.47
N PRO A 63 18.97 16.51 -25.82
CA PRO A 63 19.51 16.37 -27.16
C PRO A 63 19.57 14.90 -27.60
N LYS A 64 18.95 14.61 -28.75
CA LYS A 64 18.79 13.27 -29.37
C LYS A 64 20.07 12.43 -29.41
N ALA A 65 21.25 13.08 -29.44
CA ALA A 65 22.56 12.43 -29.43
C ALA A 65 22.91 11.68 -28.13
N LYS A 66 22.29 12.02 -26.98
CA LYS A 66 22.53 11.33 -25.69
C LYS A 66 21.62 10.10 -25.48
N ARG A 67 20.53 9.95 -26.25
CA ARG A 67 19.62 8.77 -26.18
C ARG A 67 20.27 7.48 -26.71
N ALA A 68 21.25 7.59 -27.62
CA ALA A 68 21.84 6.44 -28.33
C ALA A 68 22.69 5.48 -27.45
N LYS A 69 22.97 5.83 -26.18
CA LYS A 69 23.77 4.98 -25.27
C LYS A 69 22.96 4.29 -24.16
N LEU A 70 21.64 4.45 -24.14
CA LEU A 70 20.76 3.80 -23.17
C LEU A 70 19.85 2.83 -23.90
N THR A 71 19.87 1.56 -23.50
CA THR A 71 19.00 0.52 -24.06
C THR A 71 17.54 0.86 -23.77
N LEU A 72 16.78 1.18 -24.81
CA LEU A 72 15.33 1.42 -24.73
C LEU A 72 14.64 0.21 -24.11
N ILE A 73 13.71 0.45 -23.20
CA ILE A 73 12.95 -0.62 -22.54
C ILE A 73 11.63 -0.82 -23.29
N PRO A 74 11.25 -2.07 -23.62
CA PRO A 74 9.95 -2.35 -24.23
C PRO A 74 8.82 -1.72 -23.43
N THR A 75 8.11 -0.78 -24.06
CA THR A 75 7.02 -0.04 -23.42
C THR A 75 5.68 -0.60 -23.88
N ALA A 76 4.74 -0.74 -22.96
CA ALA A 76 3.42 -1.29 -23.23
C ALA A 76 2.32 -0.37 -22.69
N LYS A 77 1.09 -0.60 -23.15
CA LYS A 77 -0.11 0.01 -22.58
C LYS A 77 -1.08 -1.03 -22.08
N VAL A 78 -1.74 -0.74 -20.97
CA VAL A 78 -2.80 -1.58 -20.42
C VAL A 78 -4.05 -1.42 -21.29
N VAL A 79 -4.54 -2.52 -21.85
CA VAL A 79 -5.76 -2.55 -22.67
C VAL A 79 -6.97 -3.09 -21.91
N GLY A 80 -6.73 -3.84 -20.84
CA GLY A 80 -7.78 -4.39 -19.99
C GLY A 80 -7.25 -4.86 -18.64
N ILE A 81 -8.16 -5.03 -17.70
CA ILE A 81 -7.84 -5.46 -16.33
C ILE A 81 -8.56 -6.77 -16.11
N MET A 82 -7.80 -7.84 -15.95
CA MET A 82 -8.30 -9.21 -15.84
C MET A 82 -8.75 -9.53 -14.42
N LYS A 83 -7.98 -9.05 -13.42
CA LYS A 83 -8.30 -9.21 -12.00
C LYS A 83 -7.86 -7.96 -11.24
N ARG A 84 -8.77 -7.42 -10.42
CA ARG A 84 -8.49 -6.32 -9.50
C ARG A 84 -7.85 -6.82 -8.22
N ASN A 85 -6.95 -6.02 -7.67
CA ASN A 85 -6.33 -6.21 -6.36
C ASN A 85 -6.75 -5.11 -5.37
N TRP A 86 -8.02 -4.68 -5.45
CA TRP A 86 -8.55 -3.68 -4.53
C TRP A 86 -8.70 -4.26 -3.14
N ARG A 87 -8.31 -3.46 -2.16
CA ARG A 87 -8.46 -3.74 -0.73
C ARG A 87 -8.91 -2.46 -0.01
N PRO A 88 -9.33 -2.54 1.25
CA PRO A 88 -9.47 -1.34 2.07
C PRO A 88 -8.10 -0.65 2.21
N TYR A 89 -8.06 0.66 2.02
CA TYR A 89 -6.86 1.48 2.11
C TYR A 89 -6.97 2.44 3.29
N CYS A 90 -5.91 2.54 4.07
CA CYS A 90 -5.78 3.47 5.19
C CYS A 90 -5.12 4.76 4.73
N GLY A 91 -5.57 5.89 5.24
CA GLY A 91 -5.07 7.18 4.79
C GLY A 91 -5.73 8.35 5.49
N ILE A 92 -5.68 9.50 4.83
CA ILE A 92 -6.22 10.75 5.37
C ILE A 92 -7.21 11.38 4.38
N LEU A 93 -8.16 12.13 4.93
CA LEU A 93 -9.08 12.93 4.12
C LEU A 93 -8.45 14.26 3.74
N MET A 94 -8.45 14.58 2.46
CA MET A 94 -8.18 15.92 1.93
C MET A 94 -9.48 16.63 1.64
N ARG A 95 -9.81 17.58 2.51
CA ARG A 95 -11.03 18.37 2.39
C ARG A 95 -10.97 19.28 1.16
N SER A 96 -12.08 19.40 0.44
CA SER A 96 -12.23 20.40 -0.61
C SER A 96 -12.34 21.80 0.02
N GLN A 97 -11.72 22.79 -0.60
CA GLN A 97 -11.79 24.19 -0.16
C GLN A 97 -13.19 24.81 -0.30
N LEU A 98 -14.10 24.16 -1.03
CA LEU A 98 -15.49 24.57 -1.19
C LEU A 98 -16.28 24.26 0.10
N LYS A 99 -16.79 25.30 0.77
CA LYS A 99 -17.49 25.21 2.08
C LYS A 99 -18.69 24.25 2.14
N SER A 100 -19.30 23.91 1.00
CA SER A 100 -20.46 23.01 0.91
C SER A 100 -20.21 21.80 0.01
N ALA A 101 -18.95 21.53 -0.35
CA ALA A 101 -18.63 20.34 -1.11
C ALA A 101 -18.83 19.10 -0.23
N ARG A 102 -19.58 18.13 -0.75
CA ARG A 102 -19.69 16.78 -0.19
C ARG A 102 -18.62 15.83 -0.71
N ARG A 103 -17.98 16.20 -1.82
CA ARG A 103 -16.97 15.39 -2.50
C ARG A 103 -15.59 15.84 -2.05
N HIS A 104 -14.82 14.88 -1.54
CA HIS A 104 -13.49 15.07 -1.01
C HIS A 104 -12.53 14.09 -1.67
N LEU A 105 -11.23 14.38 -1.58
CA LEU A 105 -10.20 13.42 -1.98
C LEU A 105 -9.70 12.71 -0.73
N PHE A 106 -9.54 11.40 -0.83
CA PHE A 106 -8.85 10.59 0.15
C PHE A 106 -7.45 10.33 -0.37
N CYS A 107 -6.44 10.53 0.47
CA CYS A 107 -5.05 10.24 0.18
C CYS A 107 -4.64 8.94 0.89
N PRO A 108 -4.49 7.82 0.16
CA PRO A 108 -3.99 6.57 0.73
C PRO A 108 -2.56 6.73 1.25
N SER A 109 -2.23 6.02 2.32
CA SER A 109 -0.87 5.99 2.88
C SER A 109 0.11 5.32 1.92
N ASP A 110 -0.36 4.32 1.17
CA ASP A 110 0.39 3.71 0.08
C ASP A 110 0.52 4.69 -1.11
N ARG A 111 1.78 4.95 -1.48
CA ARG A 111 2.15 5.87 -2.57
C ARG A 111 1.89 5.32 -3.98
N LEU A 112 1.60 4.03 -4.10
CA LEU A 112 1.26 3.40 -5.38
C LEU A 112 -0.24 3.49 -5.71
N ILE A 113 -1.08 3.79 -4.72
CA ILE A 113 -2.54 3.84 -4.88
C ILE A 113 -3.00 5.27 -5.16
N PRO A 114 -3.63 5.59 -6.30
CA PRO A 114 -4.08 6.93 -6.60
C PRO A 114 -5.08 7.43 -5.56
N ARG A 115 -5.22 8.75 -5.44
CA ARG A 115 -6.24 9.33 -4.56
C ARG A 115 -7.62 8.88 -4.95
N ILE A 116 -8.49 8.74 -3.95
CA ILE A 116 -9.83 8.20 -4.13
C ILE A 116 -10.83 9.32 -3.85
N ARG A 117 -11.77 9.56 -4.75
CA ARG A 117 -12.84 10.50 -4.51
C ARG A 117 -13.91 9.82 -3.66
N ILE A 118 -14.23 10.42 -2.52
CA ILE A 118 -15.28 9.96 -1.62
C ILE A 118 -16.32 11.06 -1.38
N GLU A 119 -17.54 10.66 -1.03
CA GLU A 119 -18.62 11.58 -0.66
C GLU A 119 -18.94 11.43 0.84
N THR A 120 -18.88 12.52 1.60
CA THR A 120 -19.18 12.54 3.04
C THR A 120 -19.60 13.92 3.49
N GLU A 121 -20.50 13.98 4.48
CA GLU A 121 -20.88 15.23 5.16
C GLU A 121 -20.06 15.47 6.44
N GLN A 122 -19.25 14.48 6.86
CA GLN A 122 -18.49 14.52 8.12
C GLN A 122 -17.02 14.93 7.92
N ALA A 123 -16.74 15.69 6.85
CA ALA A 123 -15.36 16.05 6.48
C ALA A 123 -14.60 16.77 7.60
N ASP A 124 -15.28 17.62 8.37
CA ASP A 124 -14.70 18.36 9.51
C ASP A 124 -14.08 17.44 10.57
N ILE A 125 -14.70 16.27 10.81
CA ILE A 125 -14.24 15.32 11.82
C ILE A 125 -13.14 14.43 11.24
N LEU A 126 -13.39 13.91 10.03
CA LEU A 126 -12.53 12.92 9.37
C LEU A 126 -11.19 13.48 8.89
N GLU A 127 -11.09 14.79 8.62
CA GLU A 127 -9.82 15.45 8.24
C GLU A 127 -8.73 15.32 9.31
N SER A 128 -9.11 15.19 10.59
CA SER A 128 -8.18 15.05 11.71
C SER A 128 -7.84 13.60 12.07
N GLN A 129 -8.32 12.64 11.29
CA GLN A 129 -8.28 11.22 11.61
C GLN A 129 -7.64 10.37 10.49
N ARG A 130 -7.01 9.27 10.89
CA ARG A 130 -6.70 8.16 10.01
C ARG A 130 -8.01 7.43 9.71
N ILE A 131 -8.32 7.25 8.43
CA ILE A 131 -9.56 6.61 7.98
C ILE A 131 -9.28 5.50 6.99
N VAL A 132 -10.23 4.58 6.87
CA VAL A 132 -10.22 3.48 5.91
C VAL A 132 -11.25 3.76 4.82
N VAL A 133 -10.83 3.62 3.56
CA VAL A 133 -11.65 3.82 2.36
C VAL A 133 -11.48 2.63 1.43
N SER A 134 -12.58 2.23 0.81
CA SER A 134 -12.60 1.17 -0.23
C SER A 134 -12.94 1.76 -1.59
N ILE A 135 -12.33 1.25 -2.65
CA ILE A 135 -12.63 1.62 -4.03
C ILE A 135 -13.86 0.85 -4.51
N ASP A 136 -14.83 1.57 -5.08
CA ASP A 136 -16.05 0.99 -5.65
C ASP A 136 -15.95 0.83 -7.17
N GLN A 137 -15.53 1.89 -7.85
CA GLN A 137 -15.45 1.92 -9.31
C GLN A 137 -14.49 3.00 -9.80
N TRP A 138 -13.99 2.83 -11.03
CA TRP A 138 -13.21 3.87 -11.70
C TRP A 138 -13.81 4.17 -13.08
N PRO A 139 -14.76 5.12 -13.15
CA PRO A 139 -15.38 5.56 -14.40
C PRO A 139 -14.37 6.15 -15.39
N ARG A 140 -14.68 6.09 -16.69
CA ARG A 140 -13.79 6.57 -17.76
C ARG A 140 -13.65 8.09 -17.81
N ASP A 141 -14.67 8.79 -17.37
CA ASP A 141 -14.77 10.24 -17.25
C ASP A 141 -14.17 10.78 -15.95
N SER A 142 -13.69 9.89 -15.06
CA SER A 142 -13.10 10.29 -13.79
C SER A 142 -11.59 10.04 -13.76
N LYS A 143 -10.84 11.11 -13.45
CA LYS A 143 -9.39 11.03 -13.18
C LYS A 143 -9.08 10.16 -11.96
N TYR A 144 -9.89 10.23 -10.92
CA TYR A 144 -9.70 9.48 -9.67
C TYR A 144 -10.74 8.35 -9.54
N PRO A 145 -10.39 7.19 -8.96
CA PRO A 145 -11.38 6.20 -8.57
C PRO A 145 -12.41 6.79 -7.61
N LEU A 146 -13.63 6.29 -7.67
CA LEU A 146 -14.69 6.56 -6.70
C LEU A 146 -14.66 5.48 -5.63
N GLY A 147 -14.85 5.88 -4.38
CA GLY A 147 -14.91 4.97 -3.25
C GLY A 147 -15.80 5.49 -2.14
N HIS A 148 -15.88 4.70 -1.08
CA HIS A 148 -16.66 5.03 0.11
C HIS A 148 -15.82 4.91 1.38
N TYR A 149 -16.20 5.71 2.37
CA TYR A 149 -15.68 5.62 3.72
C TYR A 149 -16.16 4.35 4.40
N VAL A 150 -15.24 3.62 5.05
CA VAL A 150 -15.54 2.39 5.80
C VAL A 150 -15.57 2.66 7.30
N ARG A 151 -14.47 3.16 7.86
CA ARG A 151 -14.35 3.45 9.30
C ARG A 151 -13.23 4.45 9.59
N ALA A 152 -13.30 5.09 10.75
CA ALA A 152 -12.19 5.85 11.32
C ALA A 152 -11.36 4.93 12.22
N LEU A 153 -10.05 5.10 12.19
CA LEU A 153 -9.10 4.40 13.06
C LEU A 153 -8.88 5.21 14.32
N GLY A 154 -8.49 6.49 14.16
CA GLY A 154 -8.26 7.40 15.26
C GLY A 154 -7.54 8.65 14.83
N LYS A 155 -7.02 9.42 15.79
CA LYS A 155 -6.38 10.72 15.52
C LYS A 155 -5.04 10.54 14.81
N ILE A 156 -4.76 11.42 13.85
CA ILE A 156 -3.47 11.44 13.15
C ILE A 156 -2.34 11.75 14.15
N GLY A 157 -1.25 10.98 14.08
CA GLY A 157 -0.08 11.15 14.95
C GLY A 157 -0.17 10.45 16.31
N ASP A 158 -1.27 9.75 16.60
CA ASP A 158 -1.35 8.84 17.74
C ASP A 158 -0.54 7.57 17.44
N GLN A 159 0.39 7.20 18.33
CA GLN A 159 1.29 6.07 18.13
C GLN A 159 0.54 4.75 17.95
N GLU A 160 -0.52 4.50 18.72
CA GLU A 160 -1.27 3.23 18.63
C GLU A 160 -1.99 3.13 17.30
N ILE A 161 -2.55 4.24 16.82
CA ILE A 161 -3.27 4.32 15.54
C ILE A 161 -2.32 4.19 14.35
N GLU A 162 -1.15 4.83 14.39
CA GLU A 162 -0.16 4.71 13.32
C GLU A 162 0.38 3.27 13.21
N ASN A 163 0.52 2.57 14.35
CA ASN A 163 0.83 1.14 14.36
C ASN A 163 -0.31 0.30 13.75
N GLU A 164 -1.57 0.56 14.12
CA GLU A 164 -2.72 -0.14 13.51
C GLU A 164 -2.77 0.07 11.98
N VAL A 165 -2.56 1.30 11.51
CA VAL A 165 -2.48 1.64 10.08
C VAL A 165 -1.41 0.80 9.39
N LEU A 166 -0.22 0.70 9.98
CA LEU A 166 0.88 -0.06 9.40
C LEU A 166 0.53 -1.54 9.24
N LEU A 167 -0.08 -2.13 10.27
CA LEU A 167 -0.50 -3.54 10.26
C LEU A 167 -1.59 -3.79 9.21
N LEU A 168 -2.57 -2.89 9.10
CA LEU A 168 -3.65 -2.99 8.10
C LEU A 168 -3.13 -2.85 6.66
N GLU A 169 -2.19 -1.94 6.41
CA GLU A 169 -1.63 -1.74 5.07
C GLU A 169 -0.84 -2.96 4.57
N HIS A 170 -0.24 -3.72 5.48
CA HIS A 170 0.54 -4.92 5.16
C HIS A 170 -0.28 -6.21 5.31
N ASP A 171 -1.60 -6.11 5.49
CA ASP A 171 -2.52 -7.24 5.68
C ASP A 171 -2.07 -8.17 6.82
N ILE A 172 -1.59 -7.59 7.93
CA ILE A 172 -1.16 -8.32 9.13
C ILE A 172 -2.34 -8.39 10.10
N PRO A 173 -2.92 -9.59 10.33
CA PRO A 173 -4.00 -9.76 11.29
C PRO A 173 -3.49 -9.46 12.71
N HIS A 174 -4.12 -8.49 13.37
CA HIS A 174 -3.75 -8.04 14.71
C HIS A 174 -4.95 -8.01 15.67
N ALA A 175 -6.08 -8.60 15.25
CA ALA A 175 -7.21 -8.83 16.12
C ALA A 175 -6.85 -9.93 17.15
N PRO A 176 -7.44 -9.90 18.36
CA PRO A 176 -7.28 -10.98 19.31
C PRO A 176 -7.78 -12.31 18.73
N PHE A 177 -7.20 -13.41 19.18
CA PHE A 177 -7.68 -14.75 18.80
C PHE A 177 -9.13 -14.96 19.24
N SER A 178 -9.91 -15.63 18.40
CA SER A 178 -11.30 -15.98 18.71
C SER A 178 -11.39 -16.95 19.88
N ASP A 179 -12.51 -16.94 20.62
CA ASP A 179 -12.77 -17.86 21.73
C ASP A 179 -12.57 -19.33 21.35
N ALA A 180 -12.99 -19.75 20.15
CA ALA A 180 -12.79 -21.13 19.66
C ALA A 180 -11.31 -21.54 19.54
N VAL A 181 -10.41 -20.58 19.27
CA VAL A 181 -8.95 -20.83 19.24
C VAL A 181 -8.42 -20.91 20.67
N LEU A 182 -8.91 -20.04 21.56
CA LEU A 182 -8.52 -20.04 22.97
C LEU A 182 -8.96 -21.32 23.69
N GLU A 183 -10.12 -21.88 23.34
CA GLU A 183 -10.62 -23.16 23.87
C GLU A 183 -9.72 -24.36 23.51
N CYS A 184 -8.87 -24.24 22.47
CA CYS A 184 -7.90 -25.27 22.11
C CYS A 184 -6.64 -25.25 23.00
N LEU A 185 -6.44 -24.19 23.79
CA LEU A 185 -5.26 -24.08 24.66
C LEU A 185 -5.35 -25.06 25.83
N PRO A 186 -4.22 -25.65 26.27
CA PRO A 186 -4.21 -26.44 27.48
C PRO A 186 -4.54 -25.57 28.70
N GLY A 187 -5.04 -26.19 29.77
CA GLY A 187 -5.26 -25.49 31.03
C GLY A 187 -3.96 -24.93 31.62
N GLU A 188 -4.08 -23.88 32.46
CA GLU A 188 -2.96 -23.09 32.97
C GLU A 188 -1.84 -23.90 33.65
N ASN A 189 -2.18 -25.03 34.27
CA ASN A 189 -1.22 -25.89 34.97
C ASN A 189 -0.68 -27.02 34.09
N TRP A 190 -0.29 -26.69 32.85
CA TRP A 190 0.24 -27.68 31.91
C TRP A 190 1.53 -28.31 32.43
N LYS A 191 1.62 -29.63 32.31
CA LYS A 191 2.83 -30.41 32.63
C LYS A 191 3.17 -31.30 31.43
N PRO A 192 4.46 -31.45 31.09
CA PRO A 192 4.85 -32.33 30.01
C PRO A 192 4.52 -33.77 30.37
N ASP A 193 3.94 -34.49 29.40
CA ASP A 193 3.86 -35.95 29.47
C ASP A 193 5.26 -36.53 29.26
N LEU A 194 5.70 -37.41 30.16
CA LEU A 194 7.02 -38.04 30.15
C LEU A 194 6.96 -39.48 29.65
N GLN A 195 5.80 -39.95 29.20
CA GLN A 195 5.64 -41.32 28.69
C GLN A 195 6.35 -41.51 27.33
N PRO A 196 6.76 -42.75 27.00
CA PRO A 196 7.26 -43.10 25.67
C PRO A 196 6.26 -42.68 24.58
N PRO A 197 6.72 -42.18 23.42
CA PRO A 197 8.08 -42.34 22.86
C PRO A 197 9.07 -41.20 23.18
N ARG A 198 8.77 -40.32 24.16
CA ARG A 198 9.66 -39.20 24.50
C ARG A 198 10.95 -39.68 25.19
N VAL A 199 12.09 -39.06 24.85
CA VAL A 199 13.41 -39.36 25.43
C VAL A 199 13.71 -38.37 26.55
N ASP A 200 14.18 -38.88 27.70
CA ASP A 200 14.53 -38.03 28.85
C ASP A 200 15.97 -37.49 28.74
N LEU A 201 16.10 -36.19 28.50
CA LEU A 201 17.37 -35.45 28.40
C LEU A 201 17.61 -34.48 29.56
N ARG A 202 16.80 -34.53 30.63
CA ARG A 202 16.88 -33.58 31.76
C ARG A 202 18.18 -33.66 32.57
N HIS A 203 18.99 -34.69 32.34
CA HIS A 203 20.32 -34.86 32.93
C HIS A 203 21.42 -34.07 32.21
N LEU A 204 21.14 -33.47 31.05
CA LEU A 204 22.08 -32.63 30.32
C LEU A 204 22.03 -31.18 30.81
N THR A 205 23.18 -30.52 30.84
CA THR A 205 23.26 -29.08 31.10
C THR A 205 22.90 -28.33 29.83
N ILE A 206 21.69 -27.79 29.80
CA ILE A 206 21.14 -27.03 28.68
C ILE A 206 21.02 -25.56 29.10
N CYS A 207 21.38 -24.64 28.21
CA CYS A 207 21.19 -23.20 28.40
C CYS A 207 20.56 -22.54 27.18
N SER A 208 19.86 -21.43 27.40
CA SER A 208 19.42 -20.52 26.33
C SER A 208 20.24 -19.23 26.36
N VAL A 209 20.41 -18.59 25.20
CA VAL A 209 21.11 -17.31 25.07
C VAL A 209 20.20 -16.32 24.35
N ASP A 210 19.47 -15.55 25.14
CA ASP A 210 18.45 -14.63 24.64
C ASP A 210 18.81 -13.14 24.87
N PRO A 211 18.26 -12.23 24.04
CA PRO A 211 18.30 -10.79 24.33
C PRO A 211 17.59 -10.41 25.64
N LEU A 212 17.96 -9.26 26.20
CA LEU A 212 17.28 -8.69 27.36
C LEU A 212 15.80 -8.39 27.02
N GLY A 213 14.88 -8.93 27.83
CA GLY A 213 13.43 -8.75 27.64
C GLY A 213 12.75 -9.82 26.78
N CYS A 214 13.47 -10.88 26.40
CA CYS A 214 12.88 -12.05 25.72
C CYS A 214 11.77 -12.69 26.58
N THR A 215 10.61 -12.92 25.97
CA THR A 215 9.43 -13.52 26.63
C THR A 215 9.12 -14.94 26.12
N ASP A 216 9.65 -15.27 24.95
CA ASP A 216 9.37 -16.42 24.12
C ASP A 216 10.69 -17.11 23.78
N ILE A 217 11.04 -18.13 24.57
CA ILE A 217 12.29 -18.89 24.40
C ILE A 217 12.03 -20.08 23.49
N ASP A 218 12.55 -20.01 22.27
CA ASP A 218 12.34 -21.03 21.24
C ASP A 218 13.46 -22.09 21.18
N ASP A 219 14.68 -21.72 21.54
CA ASP A 219 15.85 -22.58 21.44
C ASP A 219 16.63 -22.74 22.74
N ALA A 220 17.34 -23.87 22.84
CA ALA A 220 18.22 -24.16 23.95
C ALA A 220 19.34 -25.08 23.48
N LEU A 221 20.55 -24.81 23.93
CA LEU A 221 21.77 -25.47 23.45
C LEU A 221 22.52 -26.17 24.59
N HIS A 222 23.32 -27.15 24.19
CA HIS A 222 24.22 -27.91 25.06
C HIS A 222 25.49 -28.24 24.26
N CYS A 223 26.65 -28.27 24.92
CA CYS A 223 27.92 -28.69 24.33
C CYS A 223 28.59 -29.72 25.26
N ARG A 224 29.12 -30.80 24.69
CA ARG A 224 29.78 -31.91 25.40
C ARG A 224 30.95 -32.45 24.60
#